data_AF-A0A813Q2G7-F1
#
_entry.id   AF-A0A813Q2G7-F1
#
_cell.length_a   1.000
_cell.length_b   1.000
_cell.length_c   1.000
_cell.angle_alpha   90.00
_cell.angle_beta   90.00
_cell.angle_gamma   90.00
#
_symmetry.space_group_name_H-M   'P 1'
#
loop_
_entity.id
_entity.type
_entity.pdbx_description
1 polymer ?
#
loop_
_entity_poly.entity_id
_entity_poly.type
_entity_poly.pdbx_seq_one_letter_code
_entity_poly.pdbx_strand_id
1 'polypeptide(L)'
;MSLLKLESLPNEILLDFLEKHANGVDILVAFSEQLNSRIDDLIGQCQQFQFDFLHCRKDDFLLCVSLFPLLIDRITELVLSEWNTPRQIQTFLEFFPLFTPFKTLRTLYFHFDIATINSKEVDRALSSLSNLQNLNTLSIKVANESMLPLPISIIQLFYLPTLKRFSIAIENYYLRSVSLVPLRPVLCNIEHLTITGMPFQWYDLQSIVQSASHLRYLNVRLTKEGPYLFQREMSIKLDYIAILQTLILHFEEDDPTTFEMVVQLLRTTPNLCRLEVTVHVALINASAWEQFIQNTLLYLIHFILKTSLSRLKQRILEEVLISFQTSFWVEKNNFHVLILDDEQLRNETDGMNHICGRKRRTANQQNTEFRTALVRPTNNNISPTNTIINLQFSRNSSLLSCQHFFDNVRYLTICYTEKNLVQWITTYVNCLRIEELDISVCRQDQTTIIPLLTQAKNIKSLKLNANQLVMYQTLQIETNNQLKSLVLSDVKNIFNENIIQTIGQLFPRLEHIVIDLLNLNNIPMLDIYLPHLRSLTFDISDQVFDPFNSFKNKIEDYQRRTKTKFLFQSDGNWVTTWLDAAVFEQMFWEAFRTKLCSFG
;
A
#
# COMPACT_ATOMS: atom_id res chain seq x y z
N MET A 1 -30.89 -10.57 -2.86
CA MET A 1 -29.97 -9.94 -3.82
C MET A 1 -28.74 -10.82 -3.94
N SER A 2 -28.57 -11.49 -5.07
CA SER A 2 -27.37 -12.29 -5.34
C SER A 2 -26.17 -11.36 -5.46
N LEU A 3 -25.15 -11.56 -4.63
CA LEU A 3 -23.81 -11.02 -4.89
C LEU A 3 -23.40 -11.48 -6.29
N LEU A 4 -23.23 -10.53 -7.21
CA LEU A 4 -22.70 -10.75 -8.55
C LEU A 4 -21.34 -11.45 -8.41
N LYS A 5 -21.23 -12.67 -8.91
CA LYS A 5 -19.93 -13.35 -9.02
C LYS A 5 -19.13 -12.67 -10.14
N LEU A 6 -17.80 -12.65 -10.07
CA LEU A 6 -16.94 -12.03 -11.11
C LEU A 6 -17.28 -12.61 -12.50
N GLU A 7 -17.56 -13.91 -12.57
CA GLU A 7 -17.93 -14.62 -13.79
C GLU A 7 -19.31 -14.22 -14.33
N SER A 8 -20.15 -13.58 -13.52
CA SER A 8 -21.46 -13.06 -13.97
C SER A 8 -21.40 -11.65 -14.53
N LEU A 9 -20.26 -10.96 -14.42
CA LEU A 9 -20.08 -9.64 -15.01
C LEU A 9 -19.93 -9.74 -16.54
N PRO A 10 -20.45 -8.79 -17.33
CA PRO A 10 -20.18 -8.67 -18.76
C PRO A 10 -18.68 -8.55 -19.08
N ASN A 11 -18.26 -9.02 -20.26
CA ASN A 11 -16.86 -8.98 -20.70
C ASN A 11 -16.31 -7.55 -20.70
N GLU A 12 -17.12 -6.57 -21.07
CA GLU A 12 -16.74 -5.17 -21.15
C GLU A 12 -16.38 -4.61 -19.77
N ILE A 13 -17.14 -5.00 -18.73
CA ILE A 13 -16.87 -4.59 -17.35
C ILE A 13 -15.61 -5.27 -16.82
N LEU A 14 -15.41 -6.55 -17.14
CA LEU A 14 -14.22 -7.29 -16.73
C LEU A 14 -12.96 -6.75 -17.40
N LEU A 15 -12.99 -6.46 -18.70
CA LEU A 15 -11.86 -5.84 -19.41
C LEU A 15 -11.54 -4.47 -18.81
N ASP A 16 -12.54 -3.63 -18.57
CA ASP A 16 -12.34 -2.31 -17.97
C ASP A 16 -11.69 -2.44 -16.58
N PHE A 17 -12.14 -3.39 -15.77
CA PHE A 17 -11.55 -3.68 -14.46
C PHE A 17 -10.10 -4.15 -14.57
N LEU A 18 -9.82 -5.15 -15.42
CA LEU A 18 -8.47 -5.71 -15.59
C LEU A 18 -7.48 -4.67 -16.11
N GLU A 19 -7.90 -3.79 -17.03
CA GLU A 19 -7.01 -2.81 -17.64
C GLU A 19 -6.78 -1.55 -16.78
N LYS A 20 -7.78 -1.09 -16.03
CA LYS A 20 -7.73 0.21 -15.33
C LYS A 20 -7.60 0.12 -13.83
N HIS A 21 -8.01 -0.99 -13.23
CA HIS A 21 -8.23 -1.08 -11.79
C HIS A 21 -7.46 -2.21 -11.11
N ALA A 22 -6.93 -3.17 -11.87
CA ALA A 22 -6.15 -4.28 -11.34
C ALA A 22 -4.67 -4.18 -11.74
N ASN A 23 -3.79 -4.55 -10.81
CA ASN A 23 -2.37 -4.71 -11.09
C ASN A 23 -2.16 -5.98 -11.93
N GLY A 24 -1.37 -5.88 -12.98
CA GLY A 24 -0.97 -7.00 -13.84
C GLY A 24 -0.33 -8.14 -13.05
N VAL A 25 0.38 -7.85 -11.95
CA VAL A 25 0.87 -8.89 -11.03
C VAL A 25 -0.29 -9.68 -10.45
N ASP A 26 -1.29 -9.00 -9.87
CA ASP A 26 -2.44 -9.64 -9.25
C ASP A 26 -3.25 -10.43 -10.27
N ILE A 27 -3.42 -9.90 -11.48
CA ILE A 27 -4.08 -10.60 -12.59
C ILE A 27 -3.32 -11.88 -12.93
N LEU A 28 -2.03 -11.77 -13.25
CA LEU A 28 -1.24 -12.91 -13.68
C LEU A 28 -1.12 -13.95 -12.58
N VAL A 29 -0.98 -13.55 -11.31
CA VAL A 29 -0.90 -14.47 -10.17
C VAL A 29 -2.25 -15.11 -9.88
N ALA A 30 -3.32 -14.31 -9.71
CA ALA A 30 -4.66 -14.83 -9.39
C ALA A 30 -5.20 -15.75 -10.50
N PHE A 31 -4.82 -15.47 -11.75
CA PHE A 31 -5.21 -16.26 -12.91
C PHE A 31 -4.09 -17.16 -13.45
N SER A 32 -2.97 -17.29 -12.74
CA SER A 32 -1.89 -18.20 -13.15
C SER A 32 -2.31 -19.67 -13.06
N GLU A 33 -3.28 -19.97 -12.20
CA GLU A 33 -3.81 -21.31 -11.92
C GLU A 33 -5.31 -21.42 -12.24
N GLN A 34 -5.92 -20.39 -12.84
CA GLN A 34 -7.32 -20.48 -13.25
C GLN A 34 -7.49 -21.36 -14.49
N LEU A 35 -8.72 -21.85 -14.71
CA LEU A 35 -9.09 -22.61 -15.90
C LEU A 35 -10.31 -22.03 -16.63
N ASN A 36 -10.61 -20.75 -16.38
CA ASN A 36 -11.71 -20.08 -17.05
C ASN A 36 -11.24 -19.54 -18.39
N SER A 37 -11.43 -20.33 -19.46
CA SER A 37 -11.08 -19.95 -20.84
C SER A 37 -11.62 -18.57 -21.25
N ARG A 38 -12.80 -18.17 -20.74
CA ARG A 38 -13.33 -16.83 -20.97
C ARG A 38 -12.45 -15.76 -20.35
N ILE A 39 -11.94 -15.96 -19.14
CA ILE A 39 -11.05 -15.00 -18.49
C ILE A 39 -9.66 -15.04 -19.16
N ASP A 40 -9.17 -16.20 -19.59
CA ASP A 40 -7.93 -16.29 -20.38
C ASP A 40 -8.05 -15.50 -21.69
N ASP A 41 -9.18 -15.64 -22.39
CA ASP A 41 -9.50 -14.86 -23.59
C ASP A 41 -9.58 -13.37 -23.28
N LEU A 42 -10.15 -12.99 -22.13
CA LEU A 42 -10.23 -11.58 -21.70
C LEU A 42 -8.85 -11.01 -21.39
N ILE A 43 -8.00 -11.73 -20.65
CA ILE A 43 -6.60 -11.34 -20.39
C ILE A 43 -5.84 -11.23 -21.72
N GLY A 44 -6.06 -12.18 -22.64
CA GLY A 44 -5.50 -12.15 -23.99
C GLY A 44 -6.00 -10.97 -24.84
N GLN A 45 -7.20 -10.46 -24.56
CA GLN A 45 -7.80 -9.28 -25.20
C GLN A 45 -7.39 -7.96 -24.55
N CYS A 46 -6.90 -7.95 -23.31
CA CYS A 46 -6.40 -6.75 -22.65
C CYS A 46 -5.34 -6.08 -23.53
N GLN A 47 -5.56 -4.80 -23.80
CA GLN A 47 -4.70 -3.95 -24.62
C GLN A 47 -3.62 -3.26 -23.78
N GLN A 48 -3.85 -3.15 -22.47
CA GLN A 48 -2.94 -2.46 -21.55
C GLN A 48 -2.82 -3.19 -20.22
N PHE A 49 -1.61 -3.16 -19.66
CA PHE A 49 -1.29 -3.68 -18.34
C PHE A 49 -0.48 -2.66 -17.54
N GLN A 50 -0.73 -2.63 -16.23
CA GLN A 50 0.02 -1.85 -15.26
C GLN A 50 0.67 -2.82 -14.28
N PHE A 51 2.00 -2.83 -14.17
CA PHE A 51 2.71 -3.73 -13.26
C PHE A 51 3.29 -2.94 -12.10
N ASP A 52 2.76 -3.15 -10.90
CA ASP A 52 3.33 -2.62 -9.67
C ASP A 52 3.99 -3.74 -8.86
N PHE A 53 5.31 -3.72 -8.78
CA PHE A 53 6.09 -4.73 -8.07
C PHE A 53 6.53 -4.31 -6.66
N LEU A 54 6.06 -3.18 -6.13
CA LEU A 54 6.53 -2.63 -4.85
C LEU A 54 6.28 -3.58 -3.67
N HIS A 55 5.17 -4.31 -3.68
CA HIS A 55 4.82 -5.31 -2.65
C HIS A 55 4.76 -6.76 -3.19
N CYS A 56 5.38 -7.01 -4.35
CA CYS A 56 5.32 -8.30 -5.02
C CYS A 56 6.28 -9.32 -4.39
N ARG A 57 5.79 -10.55 -4.14
CA ARG A 57 6.65 -11.67 -3.71
C ARG A 57 7.64 -12.02 -4.83
N LYS A 58 8.79 -12.59 -4.45
CA LYS A 58 9.86 -12.93 -5.41
C LYS A 58 9.40 -13.90 -6.51
N ASP A 59 8.63 -14.92 -6.14
CA ASP A 59 8.17 -15.95 -7.10
C ASP A 59 7.15 -15.37 -8.10
N ASP A 60 6.24 -14.52 -7.61
CA ASP A 60 5.26 -13.80 -8.42
C ASP A 60 5.95 -12.84 -9.42
N PHE A 61 7.01 -12.17 -8.97
CA PHE A 61 7.83 -11.31 -9.82
C PHE A 61 8.50 -12.12 -10.95
N LEU A 62 9.14 -13.24 -10.62
CA LEU A 62 9.79 -14.11 -11.62
C LEU A 62 8.78 -14.68 -12.62
N LEU A 63 7.59 -15.08 -12.16
CA LEU A 63 6.48 -15.50 -13.01
C LEU A 63 6.12 -14.40 -14.00
N CYS A 64 5.87 -13.18 -13.53
CA CYS A 64 5.50 -12.05 -14.37
C CYS A 64 6.59 -11.72 -15.39
N VAL A 65 7.85 -11.58 -14.96
CA VAL A 65 9.00 -11.26 -15.83
C VAL A 65 9.19 -12.31 -16.92
N SER A 66 8.95 -13.59 -16.64
CA SER A 66 9.01 -14.65 -17.65
C SER A 66 7.94 -14.54 -18.74
N LEU A 67 6.79 -13.93 -18.41
CA LEU A 67 5.65 -13.73 -19.32
C LEU A 67 5.72 -12.39 -20.06
N PHE A 68 6.54 -11.45 -19.60
CA PHE A 68 6.71 -10.13 -20.22
C PHE A 68 6.99 -10.17 -21.72
N PRO A 69 7.79 -11.08 -22.29
CA PRO A 69 8.00 -11.12 -23.74
C PRO A 69 6.71 -11.25 -24.56
N LEU A 70 5.64 -11.82 -23.98
CA LEU A 70 4.32 -11.95 -24.61
C LEU A 70 3.44 -10.70 -24.44
N LEU A 71 3.74 -9.87 -23.43
CA LEU A 71 2.92 -8.73 -23.00
C LEU A 71 3.59 -7.37 -23.20
N ILE A 72 4.87 -7.34 -23.59
CA ILE A 72 5.74 -6.16 -23.50
C ILE A 72 5.21 -4.93 -24.25
N ASP A 73 4.57 -5.16 -25.40
CA ASP A 73 3.94 -4.12 -26.23
C ASP A 73 2.60 -3.62 -25.67
N ARG A 74 2.16 -4.13 -24.51
CA ARG A 74 0.91 -3.75 -23.83
C ARG A 74 1.17 -3.17 -22.43
N ILE A 75 2.42 -3.14 -21.97
CA ILE A 75 2.74 -2.60 -20.65
C ILE A 75 2.75 -1.07 -20.76
N THR A 76 1.85 -0.41 -20.02
CA THR A 76 1.73 1.05 -19.99
C THR A 76 2.34 1.67 -18.74
N GLU A 77 2.43 0.90 -17.66
CA GLU A 77 3.00 1.34 -16.39
C GLU A 77 3.85 0.24 -15.76
N LEU A 78 4.99 0.62 -15.22
CA LEU A 78 5.93 -0.29 -14.56
C LEU A 78 6.49 0.36 -13.28
N VAL A 79 6.30 -0.29 -12.13
CA VAL A 79 6.90 0.08 -10.83
C VAL A 79 7.88 -1.01 -10.42
N LEU A 80 9.15 -0.65 -10.29
CA LEU A 80 10.23 -1.53 -9.84
C LEU A 80 10.82 -0.97 -8.54
N SER A 81 10.99 -1.82 -7.52
CA SER A 81 11.51 -1.40 -6.22
C SER A 81 12.34 -2.48 -5.53
N GLU A 82 13.52 -2.11 -5.03
CA GLU A 82 14.36 -2.99 -4.21
C GLU A 82 13.88 -3.12 -2.74
N TRP A 83 12.86 -2.36 -2.31
CA TRP A 83 12.51 -2.23 -0.88
C TRP A 83 12.03 -3.50 -0.18
N ASN A 84 11.07 -4.22 -0.78
CA ASN A 84 10.50 -5.42 -0.18
C ASN A 84 11.11 -6.71 -0.76
N THR A 85 11.70 -6.61 -1.95
CA THR A 85 12.27 -7.75 -2.67
C THR A 85 13.67 -7.38 -3.18
N PRO A 86 14.72 -7.60 -2.36
CA PRO A 86 16.09 -7.27 -2.74
C PRO A 86 16.51 -7.96 -4.04
N ARG A 87 17.32 -7.26 -4.86
CA ARG A 87 17.82 -7.69 -6.17
C ARG A 87 16.76 -7.81 -7.27
N GLN A 88 15.52 -7.38 -7.02
CA GLN A 88 14.46 -7.38 -8.03
C GLN A 88 14.87 -6.62 -9.29
N ILE A 89 15.50 -5.45 -9.14
CA ILE A 89 15.90 -4.62 -10.28
C ILE A 89 17.10 -5.24 -10.98
N GLN A 90 18.06 -5.79 -10.23
CA GLN A 90 19.16 -6.54 -10.82
C GLN A 90 18.62 -7.67 -11.71
N THR A 91 17.72 -8.51 -11.18
CA THR A 91 17.10 -9.59 -11.94
C THR A 91 16.29 -9.05 -13.13
N PHE A 92 15.54 -7.97 -12.97
CA PHE A 92 14.81 -7.35 -14.09
C PHE A 92 15.76 -6.98 -15.24
N LEU A 93 16.88 -6.31 -14.93
CA LEU A 93 17.84 -5.84 -15.92
C LEU A 93 18.63 -6.98 -16.58
N GLU A 94 18.75 -8.16 -15.94
CA GLU A 94 19.31 -9.35 -16.57
C GLU A 94 18.42 -9.87 -17.72
N PHE A 95 17.09 -9.82 -17.56
CA PHE A 95 16.14 -10.17 -18.63
C PHE A 95 15.92 -9.04 -19.63
N PHE A 96 15.84 -7.81 -19.13
CA PHE A 96 15.51 -6.61 -19.90
C PHE A 96 16.56 -5.51 -19.66
N PRO A 97 17.75 -5.62 -20.28
CA PRO A 97 18.84 -4.66 -20.07
C PRO A 97 18.56 -3.26 -20.66
N LEU A 98 17.50 -3.13 -21.45
CA LEU A 98 17.06 -1.89 -22.11
C LEU A 98 15.53 -1.80 -22.00
N PHE A 99 15.00 -0.58 -21.88
CA PHE A 99 13.56 -0.30 -21.90
C PHE A 99 13.00 -0.13 -23.32
N THR A 100 13.83 -0.12 -24.36
CA THR A 100 13.38 0.03 -25.76
C THR A 100 12.31 -0.96 -26.22
N PRO A 101 12.20 -2.20 -25.70
CA PRO A 101 11.12 -3.10 -26.06
C PRO A 101 9.72 -2.65 -25.57
N PHE A 102 9.64 -1.81 -24.52
CA PHE A 102 8.38 -1.39 -23.90
C PHE A 102 7.78 -0.18 -24.64
N LYS A 103 7.36 -0.36 -25.90
CA LYS A 103 6.93 0.74 -26.79
C LYS A 103 5.75 1.54 -26.26
N THR A 104 4.85 0.91 -25.50
CA THR A 104 3.64 1.53 -24.94
C THR A 104 3.85 2.13 -23.55
N LEU A 105 5.05 2.02 -22.98
CA LEU A 105 5.33 2.49 -21.63
C LEU A 105 5.10 4.00 -21.53
N ARG A 106 4.19 4.39 -20.64
CA ARG A 106 3.84 5.79 -20.34
C ARG A 106 4.40 6.21 -18.98
N THR A 107 4.43 5.29 -18.03
CA THR A 107 4.80 5.56 -16.65
C THR A 107 5.87 4.57 -16.19
N LEU A 108 6.98 5.08 -15.63
CA LEU A 108 8.02 4.26 -15.02
C LEU A 108 8.37 4.79 -13.63
N TYR A 109 8.30 3.91 -12.62
CA TYR A 109 8.84 4.12 -11.29
C TYR A 109 10.00 3.16 -11.09
N PHE A 110 11.18 3.69 -10.82
CA PHE A 110 12.43 2.93 -10.77
C PHE A 110 13.19 3.24 -9.48
N HIS A 111 12.97 2.41 -8.46
CA HIS A 111 13.44 2.62 -7.09
C HIS A 111 14.52 1.61 -6.73
N PHE A 112 15.79 2.01 -6.77
CA PHE A 112 16.92 1.08 -6.65
C PHE A 112 17.91 1.49 -5.56
N ASP A 113 18.66 0.51 -5.05
CA ASP A 113 19.82 0.72 -4.21
C ASP A 113 21.10 0.59 -5.07
N ILE A 114 21.93 1.63 -5.09
CA ILE A 114 23.16 1.62 -5.88
C ILE A 114 24.21 0.64 -5.31
N ALA A 115 24.08 0.24 -4.04
CA ALA A 115 24.95 -0.76 -3.43
C ALA A 115 24.66 -2.18 -3.93
N THR A 116 23.42 -2.46 -4.37
CA THR A 116 22.99 -3.82 -4.77
C THR A 116 23.05 -4.04 -6.28
N ILE A 117 23.12 -2.98 -7.08
CA ILE A 117 23.01 -3.05 -8.55
C ILE A 117 24.23 -2.44 -9.25
N ASN A 118 24.62 -3.03 -10.37
CA ASN A 118 25.68 -2.52 -11.22
C ASN A 118 25.28 -1.18 -11.87
N SER A 119 25.98 -0.10 -11.49
CA SER A 119 25.70 1.25 -11.99
C SER A 119 25.75 1.37 -13.51
N LYS A 120 26.60 0.58 -14.20
CA LYS A 120 26.67 0.57 -15.67
C LYS A 120 25.43 -0.02 -16.33
N GLU A 121 24.78 -0.98 -15.69
CA GLU A 121 23.53 -1.58 -16.19
C GLU A 121 22.38 -0.60 -16.02
N VAL A 122 22.31 0.09 -14.88
CA VAL A 122 21.35 1.17 -14.64
C VAL A 122 21.55 2.31 -15.64
N ASP A 123 22.78 2.79 -15.84
CA ASP A 123 23.08 3.84 -16.81
C ASP A 123 22.63 3.47 -18.22
N ARG A 124 22.88 2.21 -18.63
CA ARG A 124 22.47 1.70 -19.94
C ARG A 124 20.94 1.65 -20.07
N ALA A 125 20.25 1.16 -19.04
CA ALA A 125 18.79 1.08 -19.02
C ALA A 125 18.17 2.48 -19.06
N LEU A 126 18.61 3.41 -18.21
CA LEU A 126 18.12 4.79 -18.19
C LEU A 126 18.38 5.53 -19.50
N SER A 127 19.58 5.37 -20.09
CA SER A 127 19.90 5.96 -21.40
C SER A 127 18.95 5.50 -22.50
N SER A 128 18.46 4.26 -22.40
CA SER A 128 17.56 3.67 -23.40
C SER A 128 16.15 4.29 -23.40
N LEU A 129 15.76 4.98 -22.31
CA LEU A 129 14.47 5.68 -22.20
C LEU A 129 14.32 6.80 -23.25
N SER A 130 15.43 7.35 -23.74
CA SER A 130 15.44 8.33 -24.84
C SER A 130 14.82 7.83 -26.14
N ASN A 131 14.72 6.52 -26.32
CA ASN A 131 14.10 5.92 -27.50
C ASN A 131 12.59 5.67 -27.33
N LEU A 132 12.01 5.94 -26.15
CA LEU A 132 10.59 5.74 -25.91
C LEU A 132 9.78 6.94 -26.38
N GLN A 133 8.73 6.68 -27.17
CA GLN A 133 7.88 7.72 -27.74
C GLN A 133 6.70 8.12 -26.85
N ASN A 134 6.37 7.32 -25.84
CA ASN A 134 5.15 7.48 -25.05
C ASN A 134 5.40 7.81 -23.56
N LEU A 135 6.65 7.81 -23.11
CA LEU A 135 7.00 8.00 -21.71
C LEU A 135 6.66 9.43 -21.27
N ASN A 136 5.65 9.55 -20.40
CA ASN A 136 5.16 10.83 -19.90
C ASN A 136 5.47 11.06 -18.42
N THR A 137 5.69 9.99 -17.66
CA THR A 137 5.92 10.02 -16.21
C THR A 137 7.12 9.15 -15.87
N LEU A 138 8.08 9.73 -15.15
CA LEU A 138 9.26 9.04 -14.66
C LEU A 138 9.52 9.41 -13.21
N SER A 139 9.70 8.40 -12.36
CA SER A 139 10.12 8.56 -10.97
C SER A 139 11.33 7.68 -10.72
N ILE A 140 12.41 8.28 -10.24
CA ILE A 140 13.64 7.60 -9.88
C ILE A 140 13.88 7.83 -8.39
N LYS A 141 13.96 6.74 -7.63
CA LYS A 141 14.36 6.80 -6.22
C LYS A 141 15.65 6.00 -6.06
N VAL A 142 16.68 6.63 -5.50
CA VAL A 142 17.98 6.00 -5.29
C VAL A 142 18.23 5.93 -3.79
N ALA A 143 18.18 4.73 -3.24
CA ALA A 143 18.76 4.47 -1.93
C ALA A 143 20.27 4.44 -2.10
N ASN A 144 21.00 5.25 -1.33
CA ASN A 144 22.46 5.26 -1.40
C ASN A 144 23.08 5.29 -0.01
N GLU A 145 23.55 4.14 0.47
CA GLU A 145 24.42 4.05 1.65
C GLU A 145 25.91 4.25 1.30
N SER A 146 26.24 4.39 0.01
CA SER A 146 27.60 4.37 -0.51
C SER A 146 28.04 5.70 -1.15
N MET A 147 29.35 5.90 -1.32
CA MET A 147 29.91 7.11 -1.95
C MET A 147 29.95 7.04 -3.49
N LEU A 148 29.11 6.20 -4.11
CA LEU A 148 29.16 5.96 -5.56
C LEU A 148 28.52 7.11 -6.37
N PRO A 149 29.11 7.51 -7.51
CA PRO A 149 28.59 8.58 -8.34
C PRO A 149 27.25 8.18 -8.98
N LEU A 150 26.34 9.14 -9.06
CA LEU A 150 25.07 8.96 -9.75
C LEU A 150 25.24 8.71 -11.25
N PRO A 151 24.37 7.88 -11.85
CA PRO A 151 24.28 7.68 -13.30
C PRO A 151 24.18 9.02 -14.05
N ILE A 152 25.14 9.31 -14.96
CA ILE A 152 25.15 10.57 -15.76
C ILE A 152 23.90 10.67 -16.62
N SER A 153 23.34 9.52 -17.01
CA SER A 153 22.11 9.40 -17.78
C SER A 153 20.92 10.13 -17.13
N ILE A 154 20.89 10.29 -15.79
CA ILE A 154 19.80 10.99 -15.09
C ILE A 154 19.64 12.44 -15.59
N ILE A 155 20.74 13.13 -15.87
CA ILE A 155 20.71 14.51 -16.38
C ILE A 155 20.07 14.57 -17.77
N GLN A 156 20.27 13.55 -18.59
CA GLN A 156 19.73 13.50 -19.95
C GLN A 156 18.20 13.33 -19.96
N LEU A 157 17.62 12.77 -18.89
CA LEU A 157 16.18 12.52 -18.76
C LEU A 157 15.36 13.80 -18.70
N PHE A 158 15.95 14.92 -18.23
CA PHE A 158 15.31 16.23 -18.23
C PHE A 158 14.93 16.74 -19.63
N TYR A 159 15.60 16.23 -20.67
CA TYR A 159 15.40 16.66 -22.05
C TYR A 159 14.51 15.73 -22.86
N LEU A 160 13.88 14.74 -22.22
CA LEU A 160 12.96 13.85 -22.92
C LEU A 160 11.74 14.65 -23.40
N PRO A 161 11.47 14.71 -24.71
CA PRO A 161 10.43 15.58 -25.25
C PRO A 161 9.01 15.12 -24.86
N THR A 162 8.84 13.86 -24.49
CA THR A 162 7.54 13.29 -24.12
C THR A 162 7.25 13.42 -22.63
N LEU A 163 8.27 13.73 -21.82
CA LEU A 163 8.21 13.68 -20.37
C LEU A 163 7.51 14.92 -19.81
N LYS A 164 6.39 14.70 -19.11
CA LYS A 164 5.59 15.74 -18.46
C LYS A 164 5.77 15.75 -16.95
N ARG A 165 6.04 14.60 -16.35
CA ARG A 165 6.19 14.43 -14.90
C ARG A 165 7.51 13.76 -14.61
N PHE A 166 8.36 14.43 -13.84
CA PHE A 166 9.65 13.89 -13.45
C PHE A 166 9.87 14.01 -11.95
N SER A 167 10.27 12.91 -11.33
CA SER A 167 10.60 12.85 -9.91
C SER A 167 11.96 12.18 -9.73
N ILE A 168 12.87 12.81 -8.99
CA ILE A 168 14.12 12.21 -8.53
C ILE A 168 14.20 12.36 -7.02
N ALA A 169 14.43 11.26 -6.31
CA ALA A 169 14.63 11.23 -4.87
C ALA A 169 15.90 10.43 -4.53
N ILE A 170 16.81 10.99 -3.74
CA ILE A 170 18.08 10.33 -3.40
C ILE A 170 18.24 10.29 -1.88
N GLU A 171 18.29 9.10 -1.30
CA GLU A 171 18.44 8.94 0.15
C GLU A 171 19.92 8.96 0.52
N ASN A 172 20.28 9.74 1.55
CA ASN A 172 21.60 9.76 2.20
C ASN A 172 22.82 10.05 1.30
N TYR A 173 22.70 10.97 0.33
CA TYR A 173 23.84 11.33 -0.52
C TYR A 173 24.82 12.31 0.17
N TYR A 174 25.91 11.77 0.73
CA TYR A 174 27.01 12.55 1.31
C TYR A 174 28.14 12.85 0.31
N LEU A 175 27.90 13.33 -0.92
CA LEU A 175 29.03 13.77 -1.77
C LEU A 175 28.69 14.86 -2.80
N ARG A 176 29.66 15.80 -2.92
CA ARG A 176 29.91 16.83 -3.97
C ARG A 176 28.76 17.15 -4.94
N SER A 177 28.29 18.39 -4.85
CA SER A 177 27.39 19.08 -5.81
C SER A 177 27.42 18.48 -7.22
N VAL A 178 26.37 17.72 -7.57
CA VAL A 178 26.06 17.48 -8.98
C VAL A 178 25.53 18.81 -9.50
N SER A 179 26.43 19.64 -10.02
CA SER A 179 26.03 20.88 -10.67
C SER A 179 25.25 20.50 -11.92
N LEU A 180 23.98 20.89 -11.97
CA LEU A 180 23.15 20.73 -13.16
C LEU A 180 23.45 21.82 -14.20
N VAL A 181 24.59 22.51 -14.06
CA VAL A 181 24.99 23.60 -14.95
C VAL A 181 25.60 23.07 -16.25
N PRO A 182 25.14 23.57 -17.42
CA PRO A 182 23.84 24.18 -17.69
C PRO A 182 22.95 23.13 -18.36
N LEU A 183 21.76 22.93 -17.80
CA LEU A 183 20.56 22.92 -18.64
C LEU A 183 20.75 24.04 -19.67
N ARG A 184 21.21 23.68 -20.88
CA ARG A 184 21.16 24.61 -22.01
C ARG A 184 19.70 25.08 -22.07
N PRO A 185 19.41 26.31 -22.53
CA PRO A 185 18.04 26.80 -22.68
C PRO A 185 17.33 26.00 -23.79
N VAL A 186 17.04 24.75 -23.49
CA VAL A 186 16.26 23.80 -24.26
C VAL A 186 14.99 23.68 -23.45
N LEU A 187 13.90 24.12 -24.06
CA LEU A 187 12.58 24.06 -23.46
C LEU A 187 12.28 22.59 -23.14
N CYS A 188 12.13 22.26 -21.85
CA CYS A 188 11.64 20.95 -21.45
C CYS A 188 10.11 20.98 -21.37
N ASN A 189 9.48 19.84 -21.69
CA ASN A 189 8.02 19.69 -21.67
C ASN A 189 7.49 19.31 -20.27
N ILE A 190 8.33 19.45 -19.24
CA ILE A 190 8.01 19.07 -17.87
C ILE A 190 6.98 20.05 -17.29
N GLU A 191 5.83 19.50 -16.91
CA GLU A 191 4.74 20.19 -16.22
C GLU A 191 4.84 20.01 -14.69
N HIS A 192 5.39 18.87 -14.23
CA HIS A 192 5.57 18.56 -12.81
C HIS A 192 6.99 18.06 -12.52
N LEU A 193 7.69 18.73 -11.61
CA LEU A 193 9.04 18.36 -11.21
C LEU A 193 9.16 18.21 -9.70
N THR A 194 9.69 17.07 -9.25
CA THR A 194 10.08 16.83 -7.86
C THR A 194 11.56 16.43 -7.81
N ILE A 195 12.36 17.11 -7.00
CA ILE A 195 13.77 16.74 -6.78
C ILE A 195 14.10 16.82 -5.29
N THR A 196 14.40 15.67 -4.69
CA THR A 196 14.73 15.56 -3.27
C THR A 196 16.03 14.78 -3.07
N GLY A 197 16.82 15.17 -2.07
CA GLY A 197 18.04 14.45 -1.70
C GLY A 197 19.25 14.65 -2.62
N MET A 198 19.13 15.52 -3.63
CA MET A 198 20.26 16.05 -4.40
C MET A 198 20.61 17.45 -3.91
N PRO A 199 21.90 17.80 -3.77
CA PRO A 199 22.29 19.16 -3.44
C PRO A 199 22.00 20.09 -4.62
N PHE A 200 20.96 20.92 -4.47
CA PHE A 200 20.54 21.91 -5.44
C PHE A 200 20.88 23.31 -4.95
N GLN A 201 21.50 24.12 -5.81
CA GLN A 201 21.81 25.50 -5.49
C GLN A 201 20.73 26.43 -6.05
N TRP A 202 20.65 27.65 -5.49
CA TRP A 202 19.65 28.64 -5.88
C TRP A 202 19.66 28.98 -7.38
N TYR A 203 20.83 28.94 -8.03
CA TYR A 203 20.93 29.19 -9.48
C TYR A 203 20.38 28.04 -10.34
N ASP A 204 20.43 26.80 -9.85
CA ASP A 204 19.90 25.64 -10.57
C ASP A 204 18.37 25.76 -10.63
N LEU A 205 17.76 26.19 -9.53
CA LEU A 205 16.34 26.48 -9.44
C LEU A 205 15.93 27.54 -10.47
N GLN A 206 16.68 28.65 -10.57
CA GLN A 206 16.44 29.68 -11.57
C GLN A 206 16.55 29.14 -13.00
N SER A 207 17.52 28.26 -13.26
CA SER A 207 17.75 27.66 -14.58
C SER A 207 16.62 26.70 -15.00
N ILE A 208 16.13 25.88 -14.06
CA ILE A 208 14.96 25.00 -14.27
C ILE A 208 13.74 25.83 -14.62
N VAL A 209 13.48 26.85 -13.81
CA VAL A 209 12.37 27.79 -13.95
C VAL A 209 12.35 28.42 -15.35
N GLN A 210 13.52 28.80 -15.88
CA GLN A 210 13.63 29.40 -17.22
C GLN A 210 13.48 28.37 -18.33
N SER A 211 13.93 27.13 -18.10
CA SER A 211 13.92 26.06 -19.11
C SER A 211 12.56 25.35 -19.20
N ALA A 212 11.74 25.39 -18.15
CA ALA A 212 10.48 24.68 -18.04
C ALA A 212 9.27 25.62 -18.21
N SER A 213 9.03 26.10 -19.43
CA SER A 213 7.94 27.05 -19.72
C SER A 213 6.53 26.54 -19.40
N HIS A 214 6.35 25.21 -19.29
CA HIS A 214 5.08 24.56 -18.96
C HIS A 214 4.94 24.14 -17.50
N LEU A 215 5.91 24.49 -16.65
CA LEU A 215 5.97 24.04 -15.26
C LEU A 215 4.78 24.58 -14.44
N ARG A 216 3.98 23.65 -13.89
CA ARG A 216 2.82 23.93 -13.03
C ARG A 216 3.09 23.55 -11.57
N TYR A 217 3.94 22.55 -11.35
CA TYR A 217 4.28 22.03 -10.04
C TYR A 217 5.79 21.89 -9.90
N LEU A 218 6.34 22.41 -8.81
CA LEU A 218 7.75 22.29 -8.47
C LEU A 218 7.90 21.94 -6.98
N ASN A 219 8.60 20.85 -6.68
CA ASN A 219 9.05 20.49 -5.35
C ASN A 219 10.56 20.28 -5.37
N VAL A 220 11.31 21.10 -4.64
CA VAL A 220 12.78 21.01 -4.60
C VAL A 220 13.31 21.18 -3.18
N ARG A 221 14.40 20.46 -2.90
CA ARG A 221 15.22 20.65 -1.69
C ARG A 221 16.53 21.36 -2.05
N LEU A 222 16.76 22.52 -1.46
CA LEU A 222 17.92 23.38 -1.64
C LEU A 222 18.94 23.12 -0.53
N THR A 223 20.22 23.13 -0.89
CA THR A 223 21.33 22.80 0.02
C THR A 223 22.43 23.85 -0.03
N LYS A 224 23.21 23.94 1.06
CA LYS A 224 24.38 24.81 1.16
C LYS A 224 25.42 24.49 0.08
N GLU A 225 26.09 25.55 -0.38
CA GLU A 225 27.24 25.56 -1.31
C GLU A 225 28.05 24.26 -1.36
N GLY A 226 28.13 23.66 -2.55
CA GLY A 226 29.24 22.77 -2.88
C GLY A 226 30.55 23.57 -2.94
N PRO A 227 31.69 22.97 -2.56
CA PRO A 227 32.95 23.69 -2.49
C PRO A 227 33.40 24.06 -3.90
N TYR A 228 33.47 25.37 -4.17
CA TYR A 228 34.09 25.99 -5.35
C TYR A 228 33.47 25.62 -6.70
N LEU A 229 32.96 26.64 -7.40
CA LEU A 229 33.18 26.96 -8.82
C LEU A 229 31.94 27.70 -9.36
N PHE A 230 32.17 28.91 -9.89
CA PHE A 230 31.21 29.80 -10.55
C PHE A 230 30.33 30.70 -9.66
N GLN A 231 30.97 31.64 -8.97
CA GLN A 231 30.42 33.01 -8.86
C GLN A 231 30.37 33.62 -10.26
N ARG A 232 29.37 33.24 -11.06
CA ARG A 232 28.97 34.05 -12.22
C ARG A 232 27.82 34.92 -11.75
N GLU A 233 28.05 36.23 -11.67
CA GLU A 233 27.00 37.22 -11.66
C GLU A 233 26.22 37.10 -12.98
N MET A 234 25.27 36.17 -13.03
CA MET A 234 24.31 36.12 -14.10
C MET A 234 23.18 37.07 -13.72
N SER A 235 23.26 38.30 -14.25
CA SER A 235 22.16 39.28 -14.28
C SER A 235 21.07 38.80 -15.26
N ILE A 236 20.53 37.61 -15.02
CA ILE A 236 19.44 37.09 -15.85
C ILE A 236 18.14 37.67 -15.32
N LYS A 237 17.45 38.43 -16.18
CA LYS A 237 16.05 38.80 -15.97
C LYS A 237 15.24 37.51 -15.98
N LEU A 238 14.68 37.15 -14.82
CA LEU A 238 13.70 36.07 -14.75
C LEU A 238 12.44 36.52 -15.50
N ASP A 239 12.14 35.89 -16.63
CA ASP A 239 10.84 36.03 -17.28
C ASP A 239 9.75 35.42 -16.37
N TYR A 240 8.52 35.95 -16.45
CA TYR A 240 7.40 35.52 -15.62
C TYR A 240 7.07 34.03 -15.84
N ILE A 241 7.04 33.26 -14.75
CA ILE A 241 6.53 31.88 -14.72
C ILE A 241 5.04 31.91 -14.40
N ALA A 242 4.26 32.55 -15.27
CA ALA A 242 2.84 32.75 -15.03
C ALA A 242 2.04 31.43 -14.91
N ILE A 243 2.60 30.28 -15.29
CA ILE A 243 1.89 29.00 -15.28
C ILE A 243 2.10 28.22 -13.96
N LEU A 244 3.09 28.58 -13.13
CA LEU A 244 3.38 27.84 -11.90
C LEU A 244 2.26 28.03 -10.87
N GLN A 245 1.65 26.92 -10.44
CA GLN A 245 0.53 26.90 -9.51
C GLN A 245 0.91 26.36 -8.13
N THR A 246 1.88 25.44 -8.06
CA THR A 246 2.36 24.84 -6.81
C THR A 246 3.88 24.91 -6.72
N LEU A 247 4.36 25.45 -5.60
CA LEU A 247 5.78 25.53 -5.28
C LEU A 247 6.02 25.01 -3.86
N ILE A 248 6.90 24.02 -3.74
CA ILE A 248 7.33 23.43 -2.49
C ILE A 248 8.86 23.58 -2.42
N LEU A 249 9.34 24.28 -1.40
CA LEU A 249 10.76 24.55 -1.18
C LEU A 249 11.18 23.99 0.16
N HIS A 250 12.28 23.24 0.18
CA HIS A 250 12.87 22.75 1.42
C HIS A 250 14.30 23.28 1.55
N PHE A 251 14.59 24.01 2.61
CA PHE A 251 15.92 24.54 2.90
C PHE A 251 16.63 23.70 3.97
N GLU A 252 17.92 23.47 3.78
CA GLU A 252 18.79 22.91 4.82
C GLU A 252 19.18 23.94 5.89
N GLU A 253 19.68 23.46 7.03
CA GLU A 253 19.93 24.27 8.23
C GLU A 253 20.92 25.41 8.03
N ASP A 254 21.99 25.13 7.28
CA ASP A 254 23.09 26.05 7.06
C ASP A 254 23.00 26.76 5.69
N ASP A 255 21.83 26.71 5.05
CA ASP A 255 21.59 27.35 3.75
C ASP A 255 21.65 28.89 3.89
N PRO A 256 22.38 29.62 3.01
CA PRO A 256 22.53 31.08 3.11
C PRO A 256 21.31 31.85 2.56
N THR A 257 20.23 31.18 2.15
CA THR A 257 19.08 31.82 1.51
C THR A 257 18.42 32.85 2.43
N THR A 258 18.35 34.10 1.95
CA THR A 258 17.64 35.18 2.65
C THR A 258 16.18 35.27 2.23
N PHE A 259 15.38 35.99 3.01
CA PHE A 259 13.97 36.24 2.70
C PHE A 259 13.82 36.96 1.35
N GLU A 260 14.69 37.91 1.05
CA GLU A 260 14.72 38.69 -0.18
C GLU A 260 14.94 37.80 -1.41
N MET A 261 15.82 36.79 -1.30
CA MET A 261 16.04 35.83 -2.38
C MET A 261 14.76 35.06 -2.70
N VAL A 262 14.08 34.52 -1.66
CA VAL A 262 12.80 33.81 -1.81
C VAL A 262 11.73 34.72 -2.42
N VAL A 263 11.60 35.94 -1.93
CA VAL A 263 10.67 36.94 -2.46
C VAL A 263 10.94 37.27 -3.93
N GLN A 264 12.21 37.36 -4.34
CA GLN A 264 12.56 37.62 -5.73
C GLN A 264 12.09 36.50 -6.67
N LEU A 265 12.21 35.24 -6.24
CA LEU A 265 11.64 34.10 -6.98
C LEU A 265 10.11 34.15 -7.00
N LEU A 266 9.46 34.38 -5.86
CA LEU A 266 8.00 34.38 -5.77
C LEU A 266 7.34 35.51 -6.56
N ARG A 267 8.04 36.64 -6.77
CA ARG A 267 7.58 37.73 -7.65
C ARG A 267 7.46 37.31 -9.12
N THR A 268 8.18 36.27 -9.54
CA THR A 268 8.09 35.77 -10.92
C THR A 268 6.99 34.74 -11.09
N THR A 269 6.32 34.33 -10.01
CA THR A 269 5.23 33.33 -9.99
C THR A 269 3.91 33.97 -9.52
N PRO A 270 3.34 34.95 -10.25
CA PRO A 270 2.18 35.70 -9.77
C PRO A 270 0.90 34.85 -9.62
N ASN A 271 0.78 33.74 -10.36
CA ASN A 271 -0.40 32.86 -10.36
C ASN A 271 -0.27 31.67 -9.39
N LEU A 272 0.63 31.77 -8.41
CA LEU A 272 0.87 30.70 -7.44
C LEU A 272 -0.36 30.51 -6.54
N CYS A 273 -0.93 29.30 -6.53
CA CYS A 273 -2.07 28.93 -5.71
C CYS A 273 -1.67 28.23 -4.41
N ARG A 274 -0.56 27.49 -4.42
CA ARG A 274 -0.03 26.71 -3.29
C ARG A 274 1.46 26.98 -3.10
N LEU A 275 1.83 27.36 -1.89
CA LEU A 275 3.22 27.55 -1.48
C LEU A 275 3.49 26.76 -0.20
N GLU A 276 4.53 25.94 -0.22
CA GLU A 276 5.05 25.28 0.98
C GLU A 276 6.53 25.56 1.11
N VAL A 277 6.96 25.92 2.32
CA VAL A 277 8.35 26.30 2.57
C VAL A 277 8.81 25.68 3.89
N THR A 278 9.74 24.73 3.83
CA THR A 278 10.47 24.25 5.00
C THR A 278 11.70 25.12 5.21
N VAL A 279 11.72 25.90 6.28
CA VAL A 279 12.71 26.96 6.51
C VAL A 279 13.60 26.72 7.73
N HIS A 280 14.75 27.39 7.75
CA HIS A 280 15.50 27.69 8.96
C HIS A 280 14.96 28.96 9.65
N VAL A 281 15.38 29.19 10.91
CA VAL A 281 14.86 30.25 11.80
C VAL A 281 14.86 31.64 11.16
N ALA A 282 15.86 31.98 10.34
CA ALA A 282 16.00 33.32 9.75
C ALA A 282 14.88 33.72 8.78
N LEU A 283 14.08 32.77 8.26
CA LEU A 283 12.96 33.05 7.34
C LEU A 283 11.59 33.08 8.06
N ILE A 284 11.58 32.91 9.39
CA ILE A 284 10.37 32.94 10.20
C ILE A 284 10.08 34.39 10.61
N ASN A 285 9.41 35.12 9.71
CA ASN A 285 9.00 36.50 9.96
C ASN A 285 7.55 36.71 9.51
N ALA A 286 6.61 36.72 10.45
CA ALA A 286 5.18 36.81 10.16
C ALA A 286 4.80 38.10 9.44
N SER A 287 5.35 39.25 9.85
CA SER A 287 4.99 40.55 9.25
C SER A 287 5.51 40.67 7.81
N ALA A 288 6.72 40.16 7.55
CA ALA A 288 7.29 40.14 6.21
C ALA A 288 6.50 39.22 5.26
N TRP A 289 6.15 38.01 5.71
CA TRP A 289 5.31 37.09 4.93
C TRP A 289 3.91 37.65 4.69
N GLU A 290 3.26 38.22 5.71
CA GLU A 290 1.93 38.82 5.59
C GLU A 290 1.93 39.94 4.54
N GLN A 291 2.84 40.91 4.66
CA GLN A 291 2.95 42.01 3.69
C GLN A 291 3.25 41.50 2.29
N PHE A 292 4.12 40.51 2.15
CA PHE A 292 4.47 39.98 0.85
C PHE A 292 3.30 39.26 0.17
N ILE A 293 2.59 38.40 0.91
CA ILE A 293 1.46 37.63 0.39
C ILE A 293 0.33 38.57 -0.02
N GLN A 294 -0.02 39.54 0.82
CA GLN A 294 -1.09 40.51 0.54
C GLN A 294 -0.80 41.35 -0.71
N ASN A 295 0.47 41.73 -0.93
CA ASN A 295 0.85 42.64 -2.01
C ASN A 295 1.22 41.93 -3.31
N THR A 296 1.67 40.68 -3.27
CA THR A 296 2.31 40.01 -4.42
C THR A 296 1.63 38.71 -4.81
N LEU A 297 1.20 37.89 -3.85
CA LEU A 297 0.67 36.54 -4.11
C LEU A 297 -0.86 36.50 -3.99
N LEU A 298 -1.54 37.29 -4.81
CA LEU A 298 -2.99 37.52 -4.72
C LEU A 298 -3.85 36.25 -4.94
N TYR A 299 -3.32 35.25 -5.66
CA TYR A 299 -4.00 33.99 -5.96
C TYR A 299 -3.69 32.86 -4.96
N LEU A 300 -2.90 33.13 -3.92
CA LEU A 300 -2.49 32.12 -2.95
C LEU A 300 -3.68 31.69 -2.08
N ILE A 301 -4.09 30.44 -2.24
CA ILE A 301 -5.20 29.82 -1.49
C ILE A 301 -4.70 28.85 -0.42
N HIS A 302 -3.44 28.43 -0.50
CA HIS A 302 -2.81 27.50 0.42
C HIS A 302 -1.37 27.89 0.71
N PHE A 303 -1.01 27.97 1.98
CA PHE A 303 0.33 28.33 2.44
C PHE A 303 0.75 27.45 3.60
N ILE A 304 1.94 26.84 3.53
CA ILE A 304 2.54 26.15 4.66
C ILE A 304 3.95 26.66 4.89
N LEU A 305 4.24 27.12 6.10
CA LEU A 305 5.59 27.41 6.57
C LEU A 305 5.98 26.36 7.61
N LYS A 306 6.98 25.52 7.33
CA LYS A 306 7.46 24.48 8.24
C LYS A 306 8.82 24.86 8.81
N THR A 307 9.06 24.61 10.09
CA THR A 307 10.37 24.72 10.74
C THR A 307 10.55 23.60 11.75
N SER A 308 11.79 23.32 12.14
CA SER A 308 12.06 22.40 13.25
C SER A 308 12.00 23.11 14.61
N LEU A 309 11.48 22.40 15.61
CA LEU A 309 11.41 22.78 17.02
C LEU A 309 12.80 22.84 17.67
N SER A 310 13.69 21.92 17.32
CA SER A 310 15.07 21.89 17.86
C SER A 310 15.84 23.17 17.56
N ARG A 311 15.43 23.86 16.50
CA ARG A 311 16.02 25.11 16.00
C ARG A 311 15.53 26.35 16.74
N LEU A 312 14.44 26.28 17.51
CA LEU A 312 13.87 27.42 18.22
C LEU A 312 14.17 27.35 19.72
N LYS A 313 14.88 28.34 20.25
CA LYS A 313 14.96 28.52 21.71
C LYS A 313 13.57 28.84 22.25
N GLN A 314 13.24 28.36 23.45
CA GLN A 314 11.89 28.46 24.02
C GLN A 314 11.34 29.91 24.07
N ARG A 315 12.17 30.91 24.33
CA ARG A 315 11.78 32.33 24.30
C ARG A 315 11.46 32.85 22.88
N ILE A 316 12.19 32.36 21.88
CA ILE A 316 12.00 32.71 20.46
C ILE A 316 10.73 32.03 19.92
N LEU A 317 10.42 30.82 20.40
CA LEU A 317 9.20 30.10 20.03
C LEU A 317 7.93 30.88 20.39
N GLU A 318 7.87 31.45 21.60
CA GLU A 318 6.72 32.26 22.03
C GLU A 318 6.57 33.53 21.18
N GLU A 319 7.67 34.23 20.92
CA GLU A 319 7.70 35.43 20.07
C GLU A 319 7.24 35.12 18.63
N VAL A 320 7.71 33.99 18.06
CA VAL A 320 7.28 33.50 16.74
C VAL A 320 5.79 33.21 16.75
N LEU A 321 5.28 32.44 17.71
CA LEU A 321 3.87 32.07 17.77
C LEU A 321 2.96 33.30 17.90
N ILE A 322 3.34 34.29 18.73
CA ILE A 322 2.60 35.55 18.87
C ILE A 322 2.58 36.33 17.55
N SER A 323 3.69 36.35 16.80
CA SER A 323 3.78 37.09 15.54
C SER A 323 2.80 36.57 14.47
N PHE A 324 2.39 35.30 14.53
CA PHE A 324 1.42 34.68 13.62
C PHE A 324 -0.04 34.71 14.14
N GLN A 325 -0.34 35.51 15.18
CA GLN A 325 -1.71 35.67 15.72
C GLN A 325 -2.45 36.90 15.19
N THR A 326 -1.96 37.56 14.14
CA THR A 326 -2.67 38.68 13.51
C THR A 326 -3.98 38.22 12.87
N SER A 327 -4.94 39.13 12.68
CA SER A 327 -6.23 38.82 12.05
C SER A 327 -6.05 38.16 10.67
N PHE A 328 -5.05 38.59 9.91
CA PHE A 328 -4.71 37.99 8.62
C PHE A 328 -4.46 36.48 8.72
N TRP A 329 -3.62 36.03 9.66
CA TRP A 329 -3.28 34.61 9.80
C TRP A 329 -4.44 33.81 10.38
N VAL A 330 -5.17 34.36 11.35
CA VAL A 330 -6.28 33.68 12.04
C VAL A 330 -7.48 33.47 11.10
N GLU A 331 -7.75 34.40 10.19
CA GLU A 331 -8.89 34.31 9.26
C GLU A 331 -8.63 33.36 8.06
N LYS A 332 -7.37 33.00 7.79
CA LYS A 332 -6.97 32.18 6.64
C LYS A 332 -6.90 30.70 7.00
N ASN A 333 -8.02 30.00 6.84
CA ASN A 333 -8.17 28.57 7.19
C ASN A 333 -7.16 27.59 6.57
N ASN A 334 -6.56 27.92 5.42
CA ASN A 334 -5.62 27.05 4.68
C ASN A 334 -4.17 27.52 4.78
N PHE A 335 -3.88 28.41 5.73
CA PHE A 335 -2.55 28.96 5.97
C PHE A 335 -2.04 28.37 7.29
N HIS A 336 -0.90 27.69 7.22
CA HIS A 336 -0.39 26.89 8.32
C HIS A 336 1.05 27.24 8.62
N VAL A 337 1.36 27.37 9.91
CA VAL A 337 2.73 27.42 10.41
C VAL A 337 2.94 26.18 11.25
N LEU A 338 3.86 25.32 10.82
CA LEU A 338 4.13 24.03 11.43
C LEU A 338 5.52 24.06 12.07
N ILE A 339 5.57 23.74 13.35
CA ILE A 339 6.81 23.59 14.11
C ILE A 339 6.89 22.11 14.48
N LEU A 340 7.80 21.39 13.83
CA LEU A 340 7.89 19.93 13.85
C LEU A 340 9.15 19.47 14.58
N ASP A 341 9.16 18.24 15.09
CA ASP A 341 10.40 17.64 15.57
C ASP A 341 11.31 17.23 14.40
N ASP A 342 12.62 17.15 14.61
CA ASP A 342 13.61 16.89 13.55
C ASP A 342 13.37 15.56 12.83
N GLU A 343 12.94 14.53 13.54
CA GLU A 343 12.61 13.23 12.96
C GLU A 343 11.40 13.31 12.02
N GLN A 344 10.40 14.14 12.35
CA GLN A 344 9.22 14.34 11.52
C GLN A 344 9.53 15.18 10.28
N LEU A 345 10.46 16.11 10.39
CA LEU A 345 10.95 16.91 9.26
C LEU A 345 11.75 16.06 8.25
N ARG A 346 12.40 14.98 8.73
CA ARG A 346 13.21 14.05 7.91
C ARG A 346 12.40 12.95 7.23
N ASN A 347 11.31 12.48 7.84
CA ASN A 347 10.54 11.30 7.39
C ASN A 347 9.39 11.61 6.38
N GLU A 348 9.25 12.84 5.89
CA GLU A 348 8.18 13.22 4.93
C GLU A 348 8.43 12.76 3.47
N THR A 349 9.33 11.81 3.21
CA THR A 349 9.55 11.24 1.87
C THR A 349 8.56 10.15 1.48
N ASP A 350 7.77 9.60 2.42
CA ASP A 350 6.72 8.63 2.13
C ASP A 350 5.39 9.03 2.80
N GLY A 351 4.43 9.49 1.99
CA GLY A 351 3.02 9.60 2.37
C GLY A 351 2.60 10.92 3.05
N MET A 352 1.84 11.73 2.32
CA MET A 352 1.05 12.85 2.86
C MET A 352 0.22 12.43 4.08
N ASN A 353 0.61 12.84 5.28
CA ASN A 353 -0.25 12.88 6.47
C ASN A 353 -0.50 14.34 6.86
N HIS A 354 -1.69 14.83 6.52
CA HIS A 354 -2.18 16.14 6.93
C HIS A 354 -2.83 16.08 8.32
N ILE A 355 -2.45 17.00 9.21
CA ILE A 355 -3.18 17.37 10.44
C ILE A 355 -3.23 18.91 10.40
N CYS A 356 -4.35 19.62 10.27
CA CYS A 356 -5.67 19.41 10.85
C CYS A 356 -6.78 20.06 10.00
N GLY A 357 -7.94 19.42 9.97
CA GLY A 357 -9.17 19.84 9.31
C GLY A 357 -10.16 18.68 9.26
N ARG A 358 -10.55 18.16 10.44
CA ARG A 358 -11.31 16.91 10.71
C ARG A 358 -10.58 15.57 10.47
N LYS A 359 -10.82 14.69 11.44
CA LYS A 359 -10.35 13.30 11.57
C LYS A 359 -10.64 12.46 10.34
N ARG A 360 -9.61 11.79 9.81
CA ARG A 360 -9.77 10.46 9.21
C ARG A 360 -8.77 9.51 9.86
N ARG A 361 -9.28 8.32 10.18
CA ARG A 361 -8.58 7.19 10.79
C ARG A 361 -7.53 6.65 9.81
N THR A 362 -6.29 6.55 10.26
CA THR A 362 -5.36 5.51 9.82
C THR A 362 -4.87 4.80 11.08
N ALA A 363 -5.07 3.50 11.10
CA ALA A 363 -4.55 2.60 12.12
C ALA A 363 -3.05 2.42 11.90
N ASN A 364 -2.34 2.16 13.00
CA ASN A 364 -0.91 1.82 13.08
C ASN A 364 0.06 2.98 12.83
N GLN A 365 0.36 3.73 13.89
CA GLN A 365 1.72 4.22 14.15
C GLN A 365 1.92 4.27 15.66
N GLN A 366 2.95 3.58 16.13
CA GLN A 366 3.38 3.54 17.53
C GLN A 366 3.94 4.90 17.94
N ASN A 367 3.58 5.33 19.16
CA ASN A 367 4.21 6.35 20.00
C ASN A 367 5.07 7.42 19.30
N THR A 368 4.47 8.57 19.00
CA THR A 368 5.16 9.87 18.97
C THR A 368 4.30 10.89 19.71
N GLU A 369 4.90 11.57 20.69
CA GLU A 369 4.24 12.66 21.43
C GLU A 369 4.07 13.87 20.51
N PHE A 370 2.88 14.03 19.95
CA PHE A 370 2.47 15.30 19.36
C PHE A 370 2.26 16.34 20.46
N ARG A 371 3.17 17.32 20.60
CA ARG A 371 2.82 18.58 21.28
C ARG A 371 2.08 19.50 20.32
N THR A 372 0.83 19.14 20.05
CA THR A 372 -0.17 20.12 19.62
C THR A 372 -0.40 21.07 20.79
N ALA A 373 -0.26 22.39 20.59
CA ALA A 373 -0.88 23.36 21.48
C ALA A 373 -2.40 23.19 21.35
N LEU A 374 -2.96 22.34 22.21
CA LEU A 374 -4.37 22.00 22.25
C LEU A 374 -5.06 23.04 23.12
N VAL A 375 -5.65 24.06 22.50
CA VAL A 375 -6.69 24.85 23.15
C VAL A 375 -7.86 23.89 23.38
N ARG A 376 -8.01 23.42 24.62
CA ARG A 376 -9.15 22.61 25.03
C ARG A 376 -10.43 23.42 24.88
N PRO A 377 -11.45 22.93 24.16
CA PRO A 377 -12.80 23.06 24.66
C PRO A 377 -12.89 22.12 25.87
N THR A 378 -13.15 22.70 27.04
CA THR A 378 -13.67 21.97 28.18
C THR A 378 -14.97 21.30 27.76
N ASN A 379 -14.93 20.03 27.35
CA ASN A 379 -16.02 19.07 27.53
C ASN A 379 -15.55 17.64 27.24
N ASN A 380 -15.73 16.80 28.25
CA ASN A 380 -15.48 15.36 28.28
C ASN A 380 -16.21 14.65 27.13
N ASN A 381 -15.56 13.66 26.48
CA ASN A 381 -16.14 12.40 25.97
C ASN A 381 -15.44 11.88 24.71
N ILE A 382 -14.23 11.30 24.82
CA ILE A 382 -13.79 10.22 23.92
C ILE A 382 -12.83 9.31 24.71
N SER A 383 -13.26 8.11 25.11
CA SER A 383 -12.36 7.09 25.68
C SER A 383 -11.62 6.32 24.55
N PRO A 384 -10.37 5.89 24.77
CA PRO A 384 -9.57 5.13 23.80
C PRO A 384 -10.06 3.68 23.55
N THR A 385 -11.05 3.19 24.31
CA THR A 385 -11.55 1.80 24.20
C THR A 385 -12.40 1.55 22.96
N ASN A 386 -12.99 2.61 22.39
CA ASN A 386 -13.85 2.53 21.20
C ASN A 386 -13.07 2.37 19.89
N THR A 387 -11.73 2.27 19.90
CA THR A 387 -10.94 2.04 18.68
C THR A 387 -10.48 0.60 18.52
N ILE A 388 -10.69 -0.26 19.52
CA ILE A 388 -10.23 -1.66 19.49
C ILE A 388 -11.24 -2.50 18.72
N ILE A 389 -10.77 -3.15 17.65
CA ILE A 389 -11.57 -3.96 16.71
C ILE A 389 -11.22 -5.46 16.83
N ASN A 390 -9.99 -5.79 17.21
CA ASN A 390 -9.53 -7.16 17.40
C ASN A 390 -9.12 -7.39 18.86
N LEU A 391 -9.61 -8.47 19.47
CA LEU A 391 -9.20 -8.93 20.79
C LEU A 391 -8.75 -10.39 20.71
N GLN A 392 -7.55 -10.66 21.22
CA GLN A 392 -7.00 -12.01 21.32
C GLN A 392 -6.56 -12.31 22.75
N PHE A 393 -7.04 -13.43 23.28
CA PHE A 393 -6.68 -13.94 24.61
C PHE A 393 -5.83 -15.20 24.49
N SER A 394 -4.62 -15.12 25.02
CA SER A 394 -3.69 -16.25 25.17
C SER A 394 -3.60 -16.68 26.64
N ARG A 395 -2.98 -17.84 26.92
CA ARG A 395 -2.85 -18.37 28.29
C ARG A 395 -2.18 -17.42 29.29
N ASN A 396 -1.40 -16.44 28.82
CA ASN A 396 -0.65 -15.51 29.66
C ASN A 396 -1.24 -14.09 29.65
N SER A 397 -2.42 -13.89 29.06
CA SER A 397 -3.05 -12.58 29.00
C SER A 397 -3.59 -12.19 30.39
N SER A 398 -3.06 -11.11 30.99
CA SER A 398 -3.68 -10.51 32.18
C SER A 398 -5.02 -9.86 31.80
N LEU A 399 -6.05 -10.08 32.61
CA LEU A 399 -7.35 -9.43 32.41
C LEU A 399 -7.15 -7.90 32.51
N LEU A 400 -7.57 -7.17 31.49
CA LEU A 400 -7.60 -5.71 31.51
C LEU A 400 -8.51 -5.24 32.65
N SER A 401 -8.09 -4.19 33.35
CA SER A 401 -8.80 -3.68 34.54
C SER A 401 -10.29 -3.41 34.26
N CYS A 402 -11.14 -3.59 35.27
CA CYS A 402 -12.61 -3.54 35.20
C CYS A 402 -13.22 -2.16 34.87
N GLN A 403 -12.45 -1.23 34.29
CA GLN A 403 -12.83 0.18 34.10
C GLN A 403 -13.30 0.52 32.68
N HIS A 404 -13.30 -0.46 31.76
CA HIS A 404 -13.44 -0.19 30.33
C HIS A 404 -14.41 -1.15 29.65
N PHE A 405 -15.38 -0.58 28.91
CA PHE A 405 -16.28 -1.31 28.03
C PHE A 405 -15.81 -1.19 26.56
N PHE A 406 -15.79 -2.32 25.85
CA PHE A 406 -15.31 -2.45 24.48
C PHE A 406 -16.50 -2.57 23.51
N ASP A 407 -16.90 -1.45 22.93
CA ASP A 407 -18.08 -1.40 22.06
C ASP A 407 -17.81 -1.78 20.59
N ASN A 408 -16.55 -1.83 20.15
CA ASN A 408 -16.20 -1.93 18.72
C ASN A 408 -15.47 -3.21 18.28
N VAL A 409 -15.40 -4.21 19.16
CA VAL A 409 -14.74 -5.48 18.86
C VAL A 409 -15.54 -6.25 17.81
N ARG A 410 -14.88 -6.59 16.70
CA ARG A 410 -15.44 -7.39 15.60
C ARG A 410 -14.76 -8.74 15.46
N TYR A 411 -13.48 -8.84 15.79
CA TYR A 411 -12.70 -10.06 15.72
C TYR A 411 -12.33 -10.49 17.14
N LEU A 412 -12.75 -11.68 17.55
CA LEU A 412 -12.45 -12.22 18.87
C LEU A 412 -11.81 -13.60 18.75
N THR A 413 -10.60 -13.74 19.29
CA THR A 413 -9.88 -15.02 19.36
C THR A 413 -9.65 -15.40 20.82
N ILE A 414 -10.10 -16.59 21.21
CA ILE A 414 -9.94 -17.13 22.56
C ILE A 414 -9.13 -18.43 22.45
N CYS A 415 -7.88 -18.39 22.88
CA CYS A 415 -6.99 -19.55 22.81
C CYS A 415 -7.01 -20.41 24.09
N TYR A 416 -7.75 -19.99 25.12
CA TYR A 416 -7.91 -20.70 26.39
C TYR A 416 -9.16 -20.20 27.14
N THR A 417 -9.83 -21.09 27.86
CA THR A 417 -11.06 -20.81 28.60
C THR A 417 -10.85 -20.85 30.10
N GLU A 418 -11.02 -19.69 30.76
CA GLU A 418 -11.33 -19.64 32.18
C GLU A 418 -12.74 -19.07 32.36
N LYS A 419 -13.47 -19.58 33.36
CA LYS A 419 -14.81 -19.07 33.70
C LYS A 419 -14.82 -17.56 33.89
N ASN A 420 -13.77 -17.02 34.52
CA ASN A 420 -13.61 -15.58 34.75
C ASN A 420 -13.42 -14.80 33.45
N LEU A 421 -12.74 -15.37 32.45
CA LEU A 421 -12.52 -14.72 31.16
C LEU A 421 -13.82 -14.61 30.36
N VAL A 422 -14.62 -15.67 30.27
CA VAL A 422 -15.88 -15.61 29.53
C VAL A 422 -16.89 -14.67 30.21
N GLN A 423 -16.94 -14.70 31.55
CA GLN A 423 -17.73 -13.73 32.30
C GLN A 423 -17.26 -12.29 32.05
N TRP A 424 -15.94 -12.06 32.01
CA TRP A 424 -15.39 -10.75 31.69
C TRP A 424 -15.78 -10.31 30.27
N ILE A 425 -15.66 -11.18 29.26
CA ILE A 425 -16.01 -10.85 27.87
C ILE A 425 -17.50 -10.50 27.75
N THR A 426 -18.37 -11.33 28.32
CA THR A 426 -19.84 -11.10 28.27
C THR A 426 -20.28 -9.86 29.07
N THR A 427 -19.46 -9.38 30.01
CA THR A 427 -19.74 -8.16 30.80
C THR A 427 -19.18 -6.89 30.14
N TYR A 428 -17.97 -6.96 29.57
CA TYR A 428 -17.21 -5.79 29.16
C TYR A 428 -17.03 -5.66 27.65
N VAL A 429 -17.46 -6.63 26.84
CA VAL A 429 -17.40 -6.57 25.37
C VAL A 429 -18.81 -6.57 24.79
N ASN A 430 -19.08 -5.68 23.83
CA ASN A 430 -20.31 -5.71 23.07
C ASN A 430 -20.33 -6.90 22.10
N CYS A 431 -20.77 -8.06 22.59
CA CYS A 431 -20.77 -9.31 21.85
C CYS A 431 -21.65 -9.27 20.59
N LEU A 432 -22.65 -8.36 20.51
CA LEU A 432 -23.48 -8.19 19.32
C LEU A 432 -22.71 -7.65 18.11
N ARG A 433 -21.52 -7.05 18.31
CA ARG A 433 -20.69 -6.54 17.20
C ARG A 433 -19.66 -7.54 16.69
N ILE A 434 -19.52 -8.70 17.33
CA ILE A 434 -18.57 -9.73 16.91
C ILE A 434 -19.03 -10.31 15.58
N GLU A 435 -18.17 -10.18 14.56
CA GLU A 435 -18.36 -10.71 13.21
C GLU A 435 -17.53 -11.99 13.00
N GLU A 436 -16.38 -12.11 13.68
CA GLU A 436 -15.54 -13.31 13.60
C GLU A 436 -15.15 -13.81 14.99
N LEU A 437 -15.32 -15.11 15.20
CA LEU A 437 -15.03 -15.77 16.47
C LEU A 437 -14.17 -17.03 16.26
N ASP A 438 -12.99 -17.06 16.87
CA ASP A 438 -12.14 -18.25 16.94
C ASP A 438 -12.08 -18.77 18.38
N ILE A 439 -12.66 -19.96 18.59
CA ILE A 439 -12.61 -20.69 19.86
C ILE A 439 -12.02 -22.10 19.70
N SER A 440 -11.43 -22.41 18.54
CA SER A 440 -10.93 -23.75 18.18
C SER A 440 -10.00 -24.39 19.23
N VAL A 441 -9.14 -23.56 19.84
CA VAL A 441 -8.09 -24.01 20.78
C VAL A 441 -8.63 -24.18 22.21
N CYS A 442 -9.91 -23.85 22.47
CA CYS A 442 -10.52 -24.00 23.79
C CYS A 442 -10.81 -25.47 24.10
N ARG A 443 -9.93 -26.09 24.90
CA ARG A 443 -9.98 -27.51 25.29
C ARG A 443 -10.77 -27.81 26.57
N GLN A 444 -11.18 -26.80 27.35
CA GLN A 444 -11.77 -27.01 28.68
C GLN A 444 -13.14 -26.31 28.88
N ASP A 445 -14.03 -27.06 29.55
CA ASP A 445 -15.36 -26.75 30.09
C ASP A 445 -16.42 -26.19 29.11
N GLN A 446 -17.13 -27.12 28.47
CA GLN A 446 -18.20 -26.90 27.48
C GLN A 446 -19.32 -25.97 27.97
N THR A 447 -19.54 -25.85 29.28
CA THR A 447 -20.61 -24.99 29.84
C THR A 447 -20.24 -23.51 29.84
N THR A 448 -18.95 -23.17 29.84
CA THR A 448 -18.51 -21.77 30.03
C THR A 448 -18.62 -20.89 28.80
N ILE A 449 -18.57 -21.44 27.58
CA ILE A 449 -18.62 -20.66 26.33
C ILE A 449 -20.06 -20.31 25.91
N ILE A 450 -21.06 -21.05 26.39
CA ILE A 450 -22.47 -20.88 26.00
C ILE A 450 -22.95 -19.42 26.11
N PRO A 451 -22.71 -18.69 27.22
CA PRO A 451 -23.16 -17.30 27.33
C PRO A 451 -22.60 -16.38 26.25
N LEU A 452 -21.36 -16.59 25.81
CA LEU A 452 -20.74 -15.82 24.74
C LEU A 452 -21.43 -16.08 23.39
N LEU A 453 -21.67 -17.36 23.06
CA LEU A 453 -22.32 -17.75 21.80
C LEU A 453 -23.77 -17.27 21.73
N THR A 454 -24.50 -17.30 22.84
CA THR A 454 -25.88 -16.79 22.91
C THR A 454 -25.94 -15.28 22.72
N GLN A 455 -24.92 -14.53 23.16
CA GLN A 455 -24.87 -13.07 23.00
C GLN A 455 -24.30 -12.63 21.65
N ALA A 456 -23.41 -13.40 21.03
CA ALA A 456 -22.75 -13.08 19.77
C ALA A 456 -23.59 -13.49 18.55
N LYS A 457 -24.72 -12.81 18.33
CA LYS A 457 -25.71 -13.19 17.30
C LYS A 457 -25.34 -12.82 15.85
N ASN A 458 -24.32 -11.99 15.62
CA ASN A 458 -23.95 -11.47 14.29
C ASN A 458 -22.67 -12.08 13.71
N ILE A 459 -22.25 -13.26 14.21
CA ILE A 459 -21.04 -13.93 13.72
C ILE A 459 -21.24 -14.36 12.25
N LYS A 460 -20.31 -13.96 11.39
CA LYS A 460 -20.21 -14.31 9.96
C LYS A 460 -19.15 -15.38 9.69
N SER A 461 -18.08 -15.41 10.50
CA SER A 461 -17.01 -16.39 10.43
C SER A 461 -16.79 -17.04 11.79
N LEU A 462 -16.82 -18.37 11.85
CA LEU A 462 -16.71 -19.11 13.10
C LEU A 462 -15.69 -20.24 12.97
N LYS A 463 -14.79 -20.35 13.94
CA LYS A 463 -13.80 -21.41 14.01
C LYS A 463 -13.95 -22.22 15.29
N LEU A 464 -14.24 -23.51 15.14
CA LEU A 464 -14.59 -24.46 16.19
C LEU A 464 -13.78 -25.74 16.07
N ASN A 465 -13.69 -26.51 17.16
CA ASN A 465 -13.32 -27.92 17.11
C ASN A 465 -14.53 -28.86 17.10
N ALA A 466 -14.31 -30.15 16.78
CA ALA A 466 -15.38 -31.15 16.68
C ALA A 466 -16.26 -31.24 17.94
N ASN A 467 -15.67 -31.14 19.14
CA ASN A 467 -16.40 -31.22 20.41
C ASN A 467 -17.35 -30.03 20.61
N GLN A 468 -16.96 -28.84 20.13
CA GLN A 468 -17.79 -27.64 20.19
C GLN A 468 -18.95 -27.67 19.19
N LEU A 469 -18.81 -28.37 18.06
CA LEU A 469 -19.90 -28.56 17.12
C LEU A 469 -21.01 -29.46 17.72
N VAL A 470 -20.63 -30.54 18.42
CA VAL A 470 -21.58 -31.40 19.15
C VAL A 470 -22.32 -30.63 20.26
N MET A 471 -21.65 -29.65 20.87
CA MET A 471 -22.25 -28.76 21.87
C MET A 471 -23.37 -27.90 21.26
N TYR A 472 -23.18 -27.33 20.07
CA TYR A 472 -24.22 -26.57 19.36
C TYR A 472 -25.49 -27.40 19.14
N GLN A 473 -25.32 -28.69 18.81
CA GLN A 473 -26.43 -29.62 18.60
C GLN A 473 -27.15 -29.98 19.91
N THR A 474 -26.41 -30.20 20.99
CA THR A 474 -26.95 -30.68 22.27
C THR A 474 -27.69 -29.58 23.04
N LEU A 475 -27.29 -28.32 22.88
CA LEU A 475 -27.78 -27.19 23.68
C LEU A 475 -28.79 -26.29 22.96
N GLN A 476 -29.22 -26.65 21.75
CA GLN A 476 -30.21 -25.90 20.95
C GLN A 476 -29.90 -24.39 20.88
N ILE A 477 -28.62 -24.02 20.75
CA ILE A 477 -28.23 -22.63 20.56
C ILE A 477 -28.94 -22.13 19.29
N GLU A 478 -29.62 -20.99 19.37
CA GLU A 478 -30.36 -20.42 18.23
C GLU A 478 -29.47 -20.42 16.97
N THR A 479 -30.02 -20.94 15.87
CA THR A 479 -29.34 -21.01 14.58
C THR A 479 -28.78 -19.65 14.19
N ASN A 480 -27.47 -19.57 13.97
CA ASN A 480 -26.87 -18.35 13.45
C ASN A 480 -27.06 -18.29 11.92
N ASN A 481 -28.18 -17.68 11.53
CA ASN A 481 -28.55 -17.51 10.13
C ASN A 481 -27.67 -16.52 9.35
N GLN A 482 -26.67 -15.90 9.98
CA GLN A 482 -25.72 -14.99 9.33
C GLN A 482 -24.35 -15.63 9.06
N LEU A 483 -24.10 -16.83 9.57
CA LEU A 483 -22.82 -17.50 9.39
C LEU A 483 -22.61 -17.87 7.91
N LYS A 484 -21.48 -17.40 7.35
CA LYS A 484 -21.07 -17.64 5.97
C LYS A 484 -19.83 -18.53 5.87
N SER A 485 -18.95 -18.48 6.87
CA SER A 485 -17.69 -19.22 6.90
C SER A 485 -17.57 -20.05 8.17
N LEU A 486 -17.21 -21.33 8.02
CA LEU A 486 -16.98 -22.26 9.12
C LEU A 486 -15.62 -22.94 8.97
N VAL A 487 -14.77 -22.81 9.98
CA VAL A 487 -13.50 -23.54 10.07
C VAL A 487 -13.61 -24.60 11.14
N LEU A 488 -13.42 -25.86 10.77
CA LEU A 488 -13.44 -26.99 11.70
C LEU A 488 -12.03 -27.51 11.94
N SER A 489 -11.46 -27.19 13.11
CA SER A 489 -10.15 -27.68 13.55
C SER A 489 -10.24 -29.04 14.24
N ASP A 490 -9.19 -29.87 14.15
CA ASP A 490 -9.07 -31.16 14.87
C ASP A 490 -10.19 -32.18 14.54
N VAL A 491 -10.72 -32.19 13.30
CA VAL A 491 -11.72 -33.17 12.83
C VAL A 491 -11.06 -34.32 12.08
N LYS A 492 -9.98 -34.88 12.65
CA LYS A 492 -9.40 -36.12 12.14
C LYS A 492 -10.42 -37.24 12.43
N ASN A 493 -11.09 -37.75 11.39
CA ASN A 493 -11.97 -38.94 11.37
C ASN A 493 -13.46 -38.79 11.80
N ILE A 494 -14.03 -37.59 11.94
CA ILE A 494 -15.43 -37.43 12.42
C ILE A 494 -16.36 -36.74 11.39
N PHE A 495 -15.85 -36.18 10.30
CA PHE A 495 -16.67 -35.45 9.33
C PHE A 495 -17.50 -36.40 8.44
N ASN A 496 -18.57 -36.97 9.01
CA ASN A 496 -19.48 -37.92 8.37
C ASN A 496 -20.83 -37.27 8.04
N GLU A 497 -21.73 -38.04 7.42
CA GLU A 497 -23.07 -37.56 7.02
C GLU A 497 -23.84 -36.89 8.17
N ASN A 498 -23.83 -37.48 9.36
CA ASN A 498 -24.52 -36.93 10.52
C ASN A 498 -23.97 -35.55 10.91
N ILE A 499 -22.65 -35.36 10.87
CA ILE A 499 -22.02 -34.06 11.15
C ILE A 499 -22.38 -33.04 10.07
N ILE A 500 -22.33 -33.43 8.80
CA ILE A 500 -22.67 -32.57 7.67
C ILE A 500 -24.14 -32.11 7.77
N GLN A 501 -25.05 -33.03 8.08
CA GLN A 501 -26.46 -32.73 8.29
C GLN A 501 -26.64 -31.76 9.47
N THR A 502 -25.94 -31.98 10.58
CA THR A 502 -25.94 -31.07 11.75
C THR A 502 -25.46 -29.66 11.36
N ILE A 503 -24.39 -29.54 10.57
CA ILE A 503 -23.90 -28.24 10.08
C ILE A 503 -24.96 -27.56 9.22
N GLY A 504 -25.60 -28.28 8.30
CA GLY A 504 -26.67 -27.74 7.46
C GLY A 504 -27.89 -27.27 8.24
N GLN A 505 -28.23 -27.96 9.34
CA GLN A 505 -29.30 -27.54 10.24
C GLN A 505 -28.94 -26.29 11.05
N LEU A 506 -27.71 -26.22 11.57
CA LEU A 506 -27.26 -25.12 12.43
C LEU A 506 -26.93 -23.84 11.63
N PHE A 507 -26.39 -24.00 10.42
CA PHE A 507 -25.83 -22.93 9.60
C PHE A 507 -26.37 -23.03 8.16
N PRO A 508 -27.67 -22.80 7.95
CA PRO A 508 -28.31 -23.05 6.65
C PRO A 508 -27.84 -22.13 5.53
N ARG A 509 -27.09 -21.06 5.82
CA ARG A 509 -26.56 -20.09 4.83
C ARG A 509 -25.04 -20.18 4.65
N LEU A 510 -24.44 -21.29 5.04
CA LEU A 510 -23.00 -21.48 4.93
C LEU A 510 -22.55 -21.40 3.46
N GLU A 511 -21.60 -20.51 3.17
CA GLU A 511 -21.03 -20.28 1.83
C GLU A 511 -19.62 -20.88 1.70
N HIS A 512 -18.92 -21.08 2.82
CA HIS A 512 -17.56 -21.58 2.86
C HIS A 512 -17.32 -22.53 4.04
N ILE A 513 -16.63 -23.64 3.80
CA ILE A 513 -16.20 -24.54 4.88
C ILE A 513 -14.76 -25.01 4.67
N VAL A 514 -14.01 -25.08 5.76
CA VAL A 514 -12.66 -25.63 5.79
C VAL A 514 -12.72 -27.04 6.38
N ILE A 515 -12.24 -28.03 5.64
CA ILE A 515 -12.28 -29.45 6.01
C ILE A 515 -10.90 -30.10 5.85
N ASP A 516 -10.62 -31.11 6.68
CA ASP A 516 -9.39 -31.90 6.57
C ASP A 516 -9.42 -32.78 5.29
N LEU A 517 -8.25 -32.94 4.65
CA LEU A 517 -8.04 -33.75 3.45
C LEU A 517 -8.46 -35.22 3.61
N LEU A 518 -8.48 -35.76 4.83
CA LEU A 518 -8.98 -37.11 5.10
C LEU A 518 -10.48 -37.27 4.83
N ASN A 519 -11.22 -36.16 4.73
CA ASN A 519 -12.68 -36.14 4.60
C ASN A 519 -13.18 -35.92 3.15
N LEU A 520 -12.28 -35.95 2.16
CA LEU A 520 -12.63 -35.74 0.74
C LEU A 520 -13.74 -36.67 0.22
N ASN A 521 -13.85 -37.89 0.76
CA ASN A 521 -14.85 -38.87 0.34
C ASN A 521 -16.30 -38.42 0.64
N ASN A 522 -16.48 -37.47 1.55
CA ASN A 522 -17.79 -37.02 2.01
C ASN A 522 -18.26 -35.74 1.31
N ILE A 523 -17.47 -35.21 0.35
CA ILE A 523 -17.81 -34.00 -0.41
C ILE A 523 -19.08 -34.14 -1.25
N PRO A 524 -19.35 -35.26 -1.95
CA PRO A 524 -20.60 -35.41 -2.71
C PRO A 524 -21.87 -35.22 -1.86
N MET A 525 -21.78 -35.48 -0.54
CA MET A 525 -22.91 -35.29 0.38
C MET A 525 -23.12 -33.82 0.79
N LEU A 526 -22.15 -32.94 0.56
CA LEU A 526 -22.27 -31.52 0.94
C LEU A 526 -23.33 -30.79 0.11
N ASP A 527 -23.54 -31.16 -1.16
CA ASP A 527 -24.58 -30.55 -2.01
C ASP A 527 -26.00 -30.77 -1.47
N ILE A 528 -26.22 -31.93 -0.82
CA ILE A 528 -27.52 -32.32 -0.26
C ILE A 528 -27.88 -31.46 0.96
N TYR A 529 -26.90 -31.22 1.84
CA TYR A 529 -27.13 -30.63 3.15
C TYR A 529 -26.67 -29.16 3.27
N LEU A 530 -25.84 -28.68 2.35
CA LEU A 530 -25.28 -27.32 2.33
C LEU A 530 -25.51 -26.64 0.96
N PRO A 531 -26.76 -26.35 0.58
CA PRO A 531 -27.13 -25.89 -0.76
C PRO A 531 -26.59 -24.49 -1.13
N HIS A 532 -26.03 -23.76 -0.16
CA HIS A 532 -25.46 -22.43 -0.36
C HIS A 532 -23.93 -22.43 -0.41
N LEU A 533 -23.30 -23.60 -0.29
CA LEU A 533 -21.86 -23.75 -0.26
C LEU A 533 -21.24 -23.38 -1.62
N ARG A 534 -20.19 -22.57 -1.60
CA ARG A 534 -19.54 -22.00 -2.80
C ARG A 534 -18.06 -22.35 -2.88
N SER A 535 -17.42 -22.64 -1.76
CA SER A 535 -16.01 -23.02 -1.74
C SER A 535 -15.67 -23.93 -0.57
N LEU A 536 -14.66 -24.78 -0.78
CA LEU A 536 -14.05 -25.67 0.21
C LEU A 536 -12.59 -25.31 0.36
N THR A 537 -12.05 -25.32 1.57
CA THR A 537 -10.59 -25.28 1.78
C THR A 537 -10.12 -26.54 2.48
N PHE A 538 -8.98 -27.06 2.05
CA PHE A 538 -8.30 -28.22 2.61
C PHE A 538 -7.01 -27.83 3.29
N ASP A 539 -6.73 -28.40 4.46
CA ASP A 539 -5.38 -28.38 5.04
C ASP A 539 -4.56 -29.56 4.48
N ILE A 540 -3.41 -29.26 3.86
CA ILE A 540 -2.45 -30.22 3.28
C ILE A 540 -1.17 -30.32 4.14
N SER A 541 -1.15 -29.78 5.36
CA SER A 541 0.04 -29.72 6.22
C SER A 541 0.75 -31.05 6.51
N ASP A 542 0.04 -32.18 6.37
CA ASP A 542 0.55 -33.53 6.63
C ASP A 542 1.22 -34.16 5.38
N GLN A 543 1.29 -33.48 4.22
CA GLN A 543 2.03 -33.92 3.03
C GLN A 543 3.27 -33.05 2.81
N VAL A 544 4.45 -33.68 2.74
CA VAL A 544 5.74 -33.00 2.56
C VAL A 544 5.79 -32.37 1.16
N PHE A 545 5.53 -31.06 1.08
CA PHE A 545 5.73 -30.30 -0.15
C PHE A 545 7.22 -29.91 -0.26
N ASP A 546 7.95 -30.53 -1.20
CA ASP A 546 9.34 -30.17 -1.49
C ASP A 546 9.39 -28.91 -2.40
N PRO A 547 9.85 -27.75 -1.91
CA PRO A 547 9.77 -26.48 -2.65
C PRO A 547 10.65 -26.45 -3.91
N PHE A 548 11.65 -27.34 -4.03
CA PHE A 548 12.67 -27.29 -5.07
C PHE A 548 12.34 -28.04 -6.37
N ASN A 549 11.32 -28.91 -6.36
CA ASN A 549 10.84 -29.63 -7.56
C ASN A 549 9.79 -28.86 -8.37
N SER A 550 9.47 -27.62 -7.98
CA SER A 550 8.31 -26.87 -8.49
C SER A 550 8.43 -26.41 -9.95
N PHE A 551 9.63 -26.22 -10.51
CA PHE A 551 9.76 -25.65 -11.86
C PHE A 551 9.40 -26.64 -12.97
N LYS A 552 9.89 -27.89 -12.88
CA LYS A 552 9.57 -28.96 -13.85
C LYS A 552 8.13 -29.42 -13.69
N ASN A 553 7.63 -29.47 -12.45
CA ASN A 553 6.24 -29.78 -12.15
C ASN A 553 5.27 -28.68 -12.61
N LYS A 554 5.61 -27.39 -12.52
CA LYS A 554 4.78 -26.28 -13.04
C LYS A 554 4.64 -26.30 -14.57
N ILE A 555 5.69 -26.69 -15.29
CA ILE A 555 5.65 -26.87 -16.75
C ILE A 555 4.85 -28.12 -17.14
N GLU A 556 5.04 -29.24 -16.43
CA GLU A 556 4.23 -30.45 -16.64
C GLU A 556 2.76 -30.23 -16.25
N ASP A 557 2.48 -29.47 -15.19
CA ASP A 557 1.13 -29.07 -14.79
C ASP A 557 0.52 -28.14 -15.81
N TYR A 558 1.26 -27.16 -16.34
CA TYR A 558 0.80 -26.31 -17.45
C TYR A 558 0.42 -27.14 -18.70
N GLN A 559 1.21 -28.16 -19.04
CA GLN A 559 0.91 -29.06 -20.15
C GLN A 559 -0.26 -30.02 -19.83
N ARG A 560 -0.43 -30.42 -18.56
CA ARG A 560 -1.54 -31.26 -18.07
C ARG A 560 -2.85 -30.48 -17.86
N ARG A 561 -2.81 -29.16 -17.63
CA ARG A 561 -3.96 -28.22 -17.45
C ARG A 561 -4.90 -28.17 -18.65
N THR A 562 -4.42 -28.51 -19.84
CA THR A 562 -5.28 -28.67 -21.03
C THR A 562 -6.27 -29.84 -20.93
N LYS A 563 -6.15 -30.73 -19.92
CA LYS A 563 -6.92 -31.97 -19.84
C LYS A 563 -7.93 -32.07 -18.68
N THR A 564 -7.86 -31.24 -17.63
CA THR A 564 -8.69 -31.43 -16.41
C THR A 564 -9.26 -30.11 -15.88
N LYS A 565 -10.59 -29.96 -15.89
CA LYS A 565 -11.40 -28.74 -15.69
C LYS A 565 -11.75 -28.43 -14.20
N PHE A 566 -10.83 -27.94 -13.37
CA PHE A 566 -11.13 -27.49 -11.97
C PHE A 566 -10.49 -26.15 -11.55
N LEU A 567 -11.17 -25.34 -10.72
CA LEU A 567 -10.65 -24.10 -10.12
C LEU A 567 -10.08 -24.36 -8.70
N PHE A 568 -8.80 -24.05 -8.48
CA PHE A 568 -8.12 -24.17 -7.18
C PHE A 568 -7.29 -22.91 -6.87
N GLN A 569 -7.09 -22.62 -5.59
CA GLN A 569 -6.15 -21.63 -5.06
C GLN A 569 -5.34 -22.29 -3.94
N SER A 570 -4.02 -22.28 -4.03
CA SER A 570 -3.14 -22.75 -2.95
C SER A 570 -2.53 -21.57 -2.18
N ASP A 571 -2.52 -21.64 -0.85
CA ASP A 571 -1.83 -20.69 0.04
C ASP A 571 -1.17 -21.44 1.21
N GLY A 572 0.15 -21.64 1.11
CA GLY A 572 0.90 -22.44 2.06
C GLY A 572 0.41 -23.88 2.14
N ASN A 573 -0.08 -24.29 3.31
CA ASN A 573 -0.67 -25.61 3.53
C ASN A 573 -2.18 -25.65 3.23
N TRP A 574 -2.76 -24.63 2.59
CA TRP A 574 -4.19 -24.58 2.35
C TRP A 574 -4.49 -24.64 0.86
N VAL A 575 -5.46 -25.46 0.46
CA VAL A 575 -5.96 -25.53 -0.92
C VAL A 575 -7.44 -25.23 -0.92
N THR A 576 -7.85 -24.11 -1.52
CA THR A 576 -9.25 -23.72 -1.70
C THR A 576 -9.73 -24.11 -3.09
N THR A 577 -10.94 -24.65 -3.19
CA THR A 577 -11.62 -24.92 -4.46
C THR A 577 -13.01 -24.30 -4.45
N TRP A 578 -13.44 -23.81 -5.60
CA TRP A 578 -14.79 -23.27 -5.77
C TRP A 578 -15.68 -24.34 -6.37
N LEU A 579 -16.87 -24.50 -5.79
CA LEU A 579 -17.80 -25.56 -6.15
C LEU A 579 -18.70 -25.10 -7.31
N ASP A 580 -18.72 -25.90 -8.38
CA ASP A 580 -19.76 -25.88 -9.41
C ASP A 580 -20.55 -27.20 -9.39
N ALA A 581 -21.61 -27.32 -10.21
CA ALA A 581 -22.44 -28.52 -10.23
C ALA A 581 -21.68 -29.81 -10.64
N ALA A 582 -20.64 -29.68 -11.46
CA ALA A 582 -19.82 -30.81 -11.89
C ALA A 582 -18.87 -31.26 -10.77
N VAL A 583 -18.46 -30.36 -9.88
CA VAL A 583 -17.59 -30.68 -8.75
C VAL A 583 -18.20 -31.72 -7.80
N PHE A 584 -19.52 -31.91 -7.72
CA PHE A 584 -20.14 -32.88 -6.81
C PHE A 584 -20.18 -34.33 -7.33
N GLU A 585 -19.81 -34.62 -8.59
CA GLU A 585 -19.83 -36.00 -9.09
C GLU A 585 -18.66 -36.83 -8.51
N GLN A 586 -18.97 -38.04 -8.04
CA GLN A 586 -18.01 -38.91 -7.33
C GLN A 586 -16.73 -39.21 -8.13
N MET A 587 -16.85 -39.41 -9.45
CA MET A 587 -15.71 -39.69 -10.34
C MET A 587 -14.64 -38.59 -10.32
N PHE A 588 -15.03 -37.34 -10.09
CA PHE A 588 -14.11 -36.20 -10.05
C PHE A 588 -13.27 -36.17 -8.78
N TRP A 589 -13.85 -36.49 -7.63
CA TRP A 589 -13.13 -36.55 -6.35
C TRP A 589 -12.20 -37.75 -6.25
N GLU A 590 -12.59 -38.89 -6.82
CA GLU A 590 -11.72 -40.07 -6.90
C GLU A 590 -10.45 -39.75 -7.70
N ALA A 591 -10.59 -39.06 -8.85
CA ALA A 591 -9.45 -38.62 -9.65
C ALA A 591 -8.56 -37.58 -8.93
N PHE A 592 -9.16 -36.66 -8.16
CA PHE A 592 -8.42 -35.69 -7.34
C PHE A 592 -7.64 -36.38 -6.22
N ARG A 593 -8.26 -37.35 -5.53
CA ARG A 593 -7.66 -38.11 -4.42
C ARG A 593 -6.52 -39.01 -4.88
N THR A 594 -6.67 -39.74 -5.98
CA THR A 594 -5.59 -40.57 -6.56
C THR A 594 -4.35 -39.73 -6.88
N LYS A 595 -4.52 -38.47 -7.28
CA LYS A 595 -3.43 -37.57 -7.62
C LYS A 595 -2.78 -36.94 -6.39
N LEU A 596 -3.54 -36.51 -5.39
CA LEU A 596 -2.99 -36.05 -4.10
C LEU A 596 -2.14 -37.13 -3.42
N CYS A 597 -2.50 -38.41 -3.56
CA CYS A 597 -1.70 -39.53 -3.04
C CYS A 597 -0.45 -39.85 -3.88
N SER A 598 -0.33 -39.34 -5.13
CA SER A 598 0.83 -39.55 -5.99
C SER A 598 1.98 -38.54 -5.77
N PHE A 599 1.78 -37.59 -4.86
CA PHE A 599 2.78 -36.58 -4.45
C PHE A 599 3.48 -36.91 -3.12
N GLY A 600 3.19 -38.06 -2.50
CA GLY A 600 3.84 -38.56 -1.28
C GLY A 600 5.09 -39.39 -1.57
#